data_AF-A0A6B3WBU4-F1
#
_entry.id   AF-A0A6B3WBU4-F1
#
_cell.length_a   1.000
_cell.length_b   1.000
_cell.length_c   1.000
_cell.angle_alpha   90.00
_cell.angle_beta   90.00
_cell.angle_gamma   90.00
#
_symmetry.space_group_name_H-M   'P 1'
#
loop_
_entity.id
_entity.type
_entity.pdbx_description
1 polymer ?
#
loop_
_entity_poly.entity_id
_entity_poly.type
_entity_poly.pdbx_seq_one_letter_code
_entity_poly.pdbx_strand_id
1 'polypeptide(L)'
;MKNPLAVRCTFAAVILATMAGAFAQSGSDLILKTEPEDTIIPLAGNVAIDSSGNIITTPVDTSLVCSAGALCDDVAVSAQTFTVDGSQETTVSQGQTVLLEWTSRGAWECEGFDFPGWTGIGKPPISGGVRIDTDGVPIGTYEPALLCHNGSVQSDTLTATINVEGASEETSHCTNREQLPSTWKQRTYGSRSCIFSDYHSLDTTKDCRFFDGIWPADWPGTSNQRVLNLGPGNGAREYVAIAFNSGSITTDVQDQISFNSPQTGGLDMNDLIYTISTCPADFDKPAVDEEMGPGCYVQRTGRFNLLWGGTDWVDHQSVCGLQPNTDYYLNVIYSSSPVGTPPSALEPIVKCTEGNGCGHRMTP
;
A
#
# COMPACT_ATOMS: atom_id res chain seq x y z
N MET A 1 71.47 53.85 26.88
CA MET A 1 70.99 52.46 27.04
C MET A 1 69.55 52.45 26.50
N LYS A 2 69.11 51.63 25.54
CA LYS A 2 69.79 50.78 24.54
C LYS A 2 69.21 51.15 23.15
N ASN A 3 70.08 51.40 22.17
CA ASN A 3 69.82 51.14 20.74
C ASN A 3 70.10 49.63 20.47
N PRO A 4 69.96 49.08 19.24
CA PRO A 4 69.49 49.63 17.97
C PRO A 4 68.09 49.01 17.60
N LEU A 5 67.58 48.87 16.37
CA LEU A 5 68.11 48.97 14.99
C LEU A 5 66.98 49.38 14.01
N ALA A 6 67.32 49.70 12.75
CA ALA A 6 66.37 50.11 11.69
C ALA A 6 66.30 49.07 10.55
N VAL A 7 65.15 48.92 9.89
CA VAL A 7 65.07 48.32 8.54
C VAL A 7 64.20 49.20 7.64
N ARG A 8 64.64 49.35 6.39
CA ARG A 8 64.05 50.26 5.39
C ARG A 8 62.80 49.66 4.75
N CYS A 9 61.79 50.48 4.48
CA CYS A 9 60.78 50.14 3.47
C CYS A 9 61.47 49.96 2.10
N THR A 10 61.19 48.85 1.42
CA THR A 10 61.53 48.68 0.00
C THR A 10 60.41 47.86 -0.62
N PHE A 11 59.93 48.32 -1.79
CA PHE A 11 58.84 47.69 -2.52
C PHE A 11 59.18 46.23 -2.88
N ALA A 12 58.27 45.32 -2.55
CA ALA A 12 58.19 44.01 -3.19
C ALA A 12 56.75 43.86 -3.71
N ALA A 13 56.57 44.07 -5.02
CA ALA A 13 55.30 43.79 -5.67
C ALA A 13 55.13 42.26 -5.75
N VAL A 14 54.30 41.70 -4.88
CA VAL A 14 53.84 40.32 -5.05
C VAL A 14 52.83 40.33 -6.18
N ILE A 15 53.28 39.88 -7.35
CA ILE A 15 52.39 39.59 -8.48
C ILE A 15 51.49 38.44 -8.04
N LEU A 16 50.24 38.75 -7.72
CA LEU A 16 49.21 37.76 -7.43
C LEU A 16 48.78 37.12 -8.75
N ALA A 17 49.62 36.23 -9.28
CA ALA A 17 49.30 35.43 -10.45
C ALA A 17 48.16 34.48 -10.07
N THR A 18 46.95 34.83 -10.49
CA THR A 18 45.75 34.02 -10.35
C THR A 18 45.95 32.69 -11.07
N MET A 19 46.33 31.65 -10.33
CA MET A 19 46.19 30.28 -10.82
C MET A 19 44.71 29.91 -10.80
N ALA A 20 43.99 30.32 -11.85
CA ALA A 20 42.79 29.64 -12.31
C ALA A 20 43.20 28.29 -12.90
N GLY A 21 43.83 27.45 -12.08
CA GLY A 21 44.09 26.05 -12.40
C GLY A 21 42.75 25.33 -12.31
N ALA A 22 42.11 25.12 -13.45
CA ALA A 22 40.99 24.20 -13.54
C ALA A 22 41.49 22.82 -13.11
N PHE A 23 41.17 22.42 -11.88
CA PHE A 23 41.41 21.07 -11.40
C PHE A 23 40.48 20.13 -12.16
N ALA A 24 40.97 19.61 -13.29
CA ALA A 24 40.33 18.50 -13.98
C ALA A 24 40.39 17.27 -13.06
N GLN A 25 39.34 17.09 -12.24
CA GLN A 25 39.14 15.85 -11.53
C GLN A 25 38.78 14.78 -12.56
N SER A 26 39.66 13.79 -12.74
CA SER A 26 39.37 12.57 -13.47
C SER A 26 38.48 11.65 -12.63
N GLY A 27 37.25 12.09 -12.37
CA GLY A 27 36.18 11.23 -11.88
C GLY A 27 35.56 10.47 -13.06
N SER A 28 35.25 9.19 -12.86
CA SER A 28 34.41 8.42 -13.78
C SER A 28 32.96 8.91 -13.79
N ASP A 29 32.56 9.74 -12.83
CA ASP A 29 31.17 10.08 -12.54
C ASP A 29 31.04 11.56 -12.12
N LEU A 30 29.99 12.22 -12.59
CA LEU A 30 29.50 13.49 -12.05
C LEU A 30 28.43 13.17 -10.99
N ILE A 31 28.69 13.56 -9.74
CA ILE A 31 27.75 13.37 -8.63
C ILE A 31 27.02 14.69 -8.36
N LEU A 32 25.72 14.71 -8.62
CA LEU A 32 24.83 15.81 -8.27
C LEU A 32 24.19 15.53 -6.91
N LYS A 33 24.41 16.44 -5.95
CA LYS A 33 23.80 16.41 -4.62
C LYS A 33 22.31 16.74 -4.73
N THR A 34 21.47 15.71 -4.84
CA THR A 34 20.01 15.80 -4.90
C THR A 34 19.37 15.22 -3.63
N GLU A 35 18.10 15.52 -3.39
CA GLU A 35 17.30 14.89 -2.34
C GLU A 35 16.23 13.98 -2.99
N PRO A 36 15.93 12.79 -2.43
CA PRO A 36 16.48 12.23 -1.19
C PRO A 36 17.88 11.60 -1.34
N GLU A 37 18.35 11.35 -2.56
CA GLU A 37 19.61 10.65 -2.83
C GLU A 37 20.46 11.38 -3.90
N ASP A 38 21.76 11.15 -3.91
CA ASP A 38 22.70 11.69 -4.91
C ASP A 38 22.41 11.11 -6.31
N THR A 39 22.31 11.97 -7.33
CA THR A 39 22.23 11.54 -8.73
C THR A 39 23.65 11.35 -9.29
N ILE A 40 23.97 10.14 -9.74
CA ILE A 40 25.29 9.79 -10.29
C ILE A 40 25.19 9.66 -11.81
N ILE A 41 25.98 10.44 -12.54
CA ILE A 41 26.03 10.44 -14.01
C ILE A 41 27.42 9.93 -14.46
N PRO A 42 27.55 8.69 -14.98
CA PRO A 42 28.82 8.17 -15.49
C PRO A 42 29.31 8.95 -16.70
N LEU A 43 30.62 9.15 -16.81
CA LEU A 43 31.29 10.03 -17.79
C LEU A 43 32.25 9.27 -18.71
N ALA A 44 32.18 9.57 -20.01
CA ALA A 44 33.09 9.08 -21.04
C ALA A 44 34.43 9.86 -21.11
N GLY A 45 34.63 10.84 -20.23
CA GLY A 45 35.80 11.72 -20.24
C GLY A 45 35.87 12.64 -19.02
N ASN A 46 36.86 13.54 -19.03
CA ASN A 46 37.11 14.45 -17.91
C ASN A 46 36.01 15.52 -17.78
N VAL A 47 35.74 15.93 -16.55
CA VAL A 47 34.98 17.15 -16.25
C VAL A 47 35.86 18.38 -16.47
N ALA A 48 35.36 19.37 -17.19
CA ALA A 48 35.92 20.71 -17.30
C ALA A 48 34.94 21.74 -16.71
N ILE A 49 35.45 22.91 -16.33
CA ILE A 49 34.64 24.08 -15.95
C ILE A 49 35.09 25.24 -16.83
N ASP A 50 34.15 25.91 -17.49
CA ASP A 50 34.45 27.04 -18.37
C ASP A 50 34.70 28.35 -17.60
N SER A 51 35.09 29.42 -18.31
CA SER A 51 35.34 30.73 -17.72
C SER A 51 34.11 31.42 -17.10
N SER A 52 32.91 30.89 -17.34
CA SER A 52 31.64 31.37 -16.80
C SER A 52 31.19 30.55 -15.58
N GLY A 53 31.90 29.46 -15.26
CA GLY A 53 31.53 28.52 -14.19
C GLY A 53 30.65 27.35 -14.64
N ASN A 54 30.39 27.19 -15.94
CA ASN A 54 29.60 26.07 -16.46
C ASN A 54 30.41 24.77 -16.43
N ILE A 55 29.79 23.69 -15.97
CA ILE A 55 30.37 22.34 -16.03
C ILE A 55 30.20 21.79 -17.44
N ILE A 56 31.32 21.43 -18.08
CA ILE A 56 31.36 20.76 -19.38
C ILE A 56 31.84 19.33 -19.16
N THR A 57 31.03 18.35 -19.55
CA THR A 57 31.39 16.93 -19.49
C THR A 57 30.63 16.14 -20.55
N THR A 58 31.06 14.89 -20.78
CA THR A 58 30.42 13.96 -21.71
C THR A 58 29.99 12.73 -20.92
N PRO A 59 28.69 12.45 -20.72
CA PRO A 59 28.25 11.22 -20.09
C PRO A 59 28.57 9.99 -20.95
N VAL A 60 28.68 8.82 -20.32
CA VAL A 60 28.81 7.53 -21.03
C VAL A 60 27.58 7.25 -21.88
N ASP A 61 26.39 7.57 -21.35
CA ASP A 61 25.14 7.45 -22.09
C ASP A 61 24.89 8.70 -22.92
N THR A 62 25.34 8.67 -24.18
CA THR A 62 25.14 9.76 -25.13
C THR A 62 23.68 9.93 -25.59
N SER A 63 22.75 9.05 -25.17
CA SER A 63 21.31 9.27 -25.43
C SER A 63 20.66 10.27 -24.46
N LEU A 64 21.39 10.72 -23.43
CA LEU A 64 20.92 11.67 -22.42
C LEU A 64 21.30 13.14 -22.71
N VAL A 65 21.94 13.45 -23.85
CA VAL A 65 22.47 14.79 -24.16
C VAL A 65 22.07 15.21 -25.57
N CYS A 66 21.42 16.37 -25.70
CA CYS A 66 21.16 16.98 -26.99
C CYS A 66 22.47 17.32 -27.71
N SER A 67 22.60 17.00 -29.00
CA SER A 67 23.77 17.46 -29.76
C SER A 67 23.83 18.99 -29.82
N ALA A 68 25.03 19.54 -29.60
CA ALA A 68 25.28 20.97 -29.32
C ALA A 68 25.07 21.94 -30.52
N GLY A 69 24.22 21.59 -31.48
CA GLY A 69 23.89 22.39 -32.66
C GLY A 69 22.48 22.15 -33.22
N ALA A 70 21.66 21.32 -32.57
CA ALA A 70 20.28 21.06 -32.95
C ALA A 70 19.32 21.47 -31.82
N LEU A 71 18.02 21.58 -32.17
CA LEU A 71 16.96 21.30 -31.20
C LEU A 71 17.19 19.86 -30.68
N CYS A 72 16.70 19.52 -29.48
CA CYS A 72 16.94 18.21 -28.85
C CYS A 72 16.23 17.01 -29.54
N ASP A 73 16.09 17.06 -30.86
CA ASP A 73 15.47 16.08 -31.76
C ASP A 73 16.17 14.71 -31.73
N ASP A 74 17.37 14.63 -31.13
CA ASP A 74 18.16 13.42 -30.90
C ASP A 74 18.07 12.85 -29.47
N VAL A 75 17.47 13.58 -28.52
CA VAL A 75 17.15 13.05 -27.19
C VAL A 75 15.91 12.17 -27.31
N ALA A 76 16.09 10.85 -27.21
CA ALA A 76 14.96 9.93 -27.21
C ALA A 76 14.37 9.81 -25.79
N VAL A 77 13.16 10.33 -25.59
CA VAL A 77 12.35 10.03 -24.39
C VAL A 77 11.54 8.77 -24.66
N SER A 78 11.62 7.78 -23.77
CA SER A 78 10.89 6.51 -23.90
C SER A 78 10.35 6.09 -22.54
N ALA A 79 9.04 5.94 -22.44
CA ALA A 79 8.43 5.12 -21.41
C ALA A 79 8.67 3.64 -21.78
N GLN A 80 9.20 2.86 -20.84
CA GLN A 80 9.60 1.46 -21.07
C GLN A 80 8.58 0.47 -20.53
N THR A 81 8.06 0.73 -19.33
CA THR A 81 6.98 -0.05 -18.72
C THR A 81 5.96 0.89 -18.09
N PHE A 82 4.70 0.49 -18.12
CA PHE A 82 3.63 1.06 -17.33
C PHE A 82 2.70 -0.09 -16.91
N THR A 83 2.42 -0.24 -15.62
CA THR A 83 1.70 -1.38 -15.05
C THR A 83 0.80 -0.96 -13.90
N VAL A 84 -0.25 -1.74 -13.65
CA VAL A 84 -1.17 -1.63 -12.51
C VAL A 84 -0.98 -2.86 -11.63
N ASP A 85 -0.57 -2.67 -10.38
CA ASP A 85 -0.24 -3.73 -9.42
C ASP A 85 0.67 -4.82 -10.03
N GLY A 86 1.66 -4.40 -10.84
CA GLY A 86 2.61 -5.26 -11.54
C GLY A 86 2.13 -5.91 -12.85
N SER A 87 0.88 -5.68 -13.28
CA SER A 87 0.28 -6.24 -14.51
C SER A 87 0.00 -5.18 -15.58
N GLN A 88 -0.22 -5.59 -16.83
CA GLN A 88 -0.75 -4.72 -17.90
C GLN A 88 -2.28 -4.55 -17.79
N GLU A 89 -2.96 -5.53 -17.17
CA GLU A 89 -4.40 -5.52 -16.92
C GLU A 89 -4.65 -6.04 -15.50
N THR A 90 -5.44 -5.28 -14.73
CA THR A 90 -5.79 -5.62 -13.34
C THR A 90 -7.27 -5.36 -13.10
N THR A 91 -7.93 -6.31 -12.41
CA THR A 91 -9.26 -6.12 -11.85
C THR A 91 -9.14 -5.72 -10.38
N VAL A 92 -9.86 -4.67 -10.00
CA VAL A 92 -9.87 -4.09 -8.66
C VAL A 92 -11.31 -3.81 -8.25
N SER A 93 -11.69 -4.08 -7.00
CA SER A 93 -13.02 -3.70 -6.50
C SER A 93 -13.03 -2.26 -6.02
N GLN A 94 -14.13 -1.55 -6.22
CA GLN A 94 -14.34 -0.18 -5.74
C GLN A 94 -14.01 -0.05 -4.25
N GLY A 95 -13.26 0.99 -3.89
CA GLY A 95 -12.77 1.20 -2.53
C GLY A 95 -11.55 0.35 -2.14
N GLN A 96 -10.83 -0.19 -3.12
CA GLN A 96 -9.46 -0.70 -2.94
C GLN A 96 -8.45 0.31 -3.49
N THR A 97 -7.19 0.23 -3.06
CA THR A 97 -6.11 0.94 -3.76
C THR A 97 -5.83 0.26 -5.11
N VAL A 98 -5.16 0.97 -6.03
CA VAL A 98 -4.34 0.41 -7.11
C VAL A 98 -2.95 1.06 -7.05
N LEU A 99 -1.89 0.31 -7.35
CA LEU A 99 -0.55 0.85 -7.53
C LEU A 99 -0.23 0.95 -9.02
N LEU A 100 -0.18 2.18 -9.55
CA LEU A 100 0.37 2.45 -10.87
C LEU A 100 1.89 2.53 -10.78
N GLU A 101 2.62 1.82 -11.63
CA GLU A 101 4.09 1.79 -11.65
C GLU A 101 4.62 2.00 -13.07
N TRP A 102 5.75 2.69 -13.20
CA TRP A 102 6.39 2.93 -14.50
C TRP A 102 7.90 2.98 -14.46
N THR A 103 8.51 2.70 -15.61
CA THR A 103 9.92 3.00 -15.90
C THR A 103 10.04 3.78 -17.20
N SER A 104 11.00 4.69 -17.27
CA SER A 104 11.26 5.54 -18.43
C SER A 104 12.75 5.84 -18.58
N ARG A 105 13.15 6.28 -19.77
CA ARG A 105 14.52 6.67 -20.12
C ARG A 105 14.50 8.04 -20.79
N GLY A 106 15.45 8.88 -20.41
CA GLY A 106 15.58 10.25 -20.94
C GLY A 106 14.48 11.21 -20.50
N ALA A 107 13.51 10.77 -19.69
CA ALA A 107 12.44 11.60 -19.16
C ALA A 107 12.90 12.45 -17.96
N TRP A 108 12.29 13.61 -17.80
CA TRP A 108 12.43 14.48 -16.62
C TRP A 108 11.18 14.47 -15.75
N GLU A 109 10.02 14.24 -16.37
CA GLU A 109 8.71 14.16 -15.74
C GLU A 109 7.82 13.19 -16.52
N CYS A 110 6.87 12.55 -15.84
CA CYS A 110 5.80 11.81 -16.49
C CYS A 110 4.45 12.28 -15.92
N GLU A 111 3.48 12.44 -16.80
CA GLU A 111 2.11 12.81 -16.49
C GLU A 111 1.19 11.61 -16.77
N GLY A 112 0.15 11.49 -15.94
CA GLY A 112 -0.82 10.41 -16.00
C GLY A 112 -2.23 10.93 -16.25
N PHE A 113 -3.00 10.19 -17.03
CA PHE A 113 -4.31 10.59 -17.51
C PHE A 113 -5.33 9.45 -17.39
N ASP A 114 -6.59 9.79 -17.63
CA ASP A 114 -7.71 8.86 -17.87
C ASP A 114 -8.03 7.86 -16.73
N PHE A 115 -7.56 8.14 -15.51
CA PHE A 115 -8.00 7.47 -14.29
C PHE A 115 -8.47 8.46 -13.20
N PRO A 116 -9.71 8.35 -12.68
CA PRO A 116 -10.19 9.23 -11.63
C PRO A 116 -9.34 9.15 -10.36
N GLY A 117 -9.03 10.31 -9.77
CA GLY A 117 -8.13 10.40 -8.61
C GLY A 117 -6.63 10.46 -8.97
N TRP A 118 -6.24 10.26 -10.24
CA TRP A 118 -4.86 10.50 -10.69
C TRP A 118 -4.58 12.00 -10.86
N THR A 119 -4.47 12.73 -9.76
CA THR A 119 -4.20 14.18 -9.76
C THR A 119 -2.75 14.47 -9.37
N GLY A 120 -1.82 14.37 -10.31
CA GLY A 120 -0.47 14.91 -10.10
C GLY A 120 0.63 14.33 -10.99
N ILE A 121 1.40 15.25 -11.60
CA ILE A 121 2.66 14.98 -12.29
C ILE A 121 3.66 14.44 -11.27
N GLY A 122 4.00 13.15 -11.39
CA GLY A 122 5.07 12.55 -10.62
C GLY A 122 6.41 12.87 -11.27
N LYS A 123 7.24 13.69 -10.62
CA LYS A 123 8.69 13.70 -10.89
C LYS A 123 9.34 12.57 -10.11
N PRO A 124 9.56 11.43 -10.77
CA PRO A 124 10.87 10.79 -10.70
C PRO A 124 11.42 10.51 -12.12
N PRO A 125 12.73 10.68 -12.35
CA PRO A 125 13.31 10.80 -13.69
C PRO A 125 13.55 9.49 -14.46
N ILE A 126 13.33 8.32 -13.83
CA ILE A 126 13.66 7.00 -14.42
C ILE A 126 12.63 5.93 -14.03
N SER A 127 12.11 5.96 -12.81
CA SER A 127 11.11 5.00 -12.34
C SER A 127 10.23 5.62 -11.28
N GLY A 128 8.93 5.36 -11.32
CA GLY A 128 7.98 5.92 -10.36
C GLY A 128 6.78 5.02 -10.11
N GLY A 129 5.99 5.41 -9.11
CA GLY A 129 4.69 4.81 -8.88
C GLY A 129 3.78 5.72 -8.08
N VAL A 130 2.47 5.57 -8.26
CA VAL A 130 1.44 6.29 -7.51
C VAL A 130 0.38 5.30 -7.02
N ARG A 131 -0.07 5.49 -5.77
CA ARG A 131 -1.19 4.73 -5.20
C ARG A 131 -2.46 5.57 -5.28
N ILE A 132 -3.52 5.01 -5.84
CA ILE A 132 -4.81 5.68 -6.01
C ILE A 132 -5.88 4.83 -5.32
N ASP A 133 -6.68 5.42 -4.42
CA ASP A 133 -7.85 4.73 -3.86
C ASP A 133 -9.01 4.81 -4.87
N THR A 134 -9.61 3.66 -5.17
CA THR A 134 -10.79 3.55 -6.04
C THR A 134 -12.10 3.87 -5.31
N ASP A 135 -12.05 4.30 -4.05
CA ASP A 135 -13.23 4.78 -3.34
C ASP A 135 -13.88 5.97 -4.06
N GLY A 136 -15.15 5.81 -4.47
CA GLY A 136 -15.86 6.78 -5.29
C GLY A 136 -15.51 6.78 -6.78
N VAL A 137 -14.56 5.95 -7.24
CA VAL A 137 -14.34 5.71 -8.68
C VAL A 137 -15.48 4.84 -9.21
N PRO A 138 -16.23 5.25 -10.24
CA PRO A 138 -17.34 4.44 -10.77
C PRO A 138 -16.92 3.03 -11.20
N ILE A 139 -17.89 2.11 -11.19
CA ILE A 139 -17.69 0.76 -11.75
C ILE A 139 -17.54 0.86 -13.27
N GLY A 140 -16.52 0.23 -13.83
CA GLY A 140 -16.23 0.20 -15.27
C GLY A 140 -14.77 -0.13 -15.60
N THR A 141 -14.50 -0.33 -16.88
CA THR A 141 -13.13 -0.44 -17.41
C THR A 141 -12.55 0.95 -17.66
N TYR A 142 -11.34 1.17 -17.18
CA TYR A 142 -10.53 2.36 -17.39
C TYR A 142 -9.25 1.99 -18.13
N GLU A 143 -8.76 2.91 -18.96
CA GLU A 143 -7.47 2.81 -19.62
C GLU A 143 -6.58 3.97 -19.14
N PRO A 144 -6.03 3.92 -17.90
CA PRO A 144 -5.01 4.88 -17.49
C PRO A 144 -3.91 4.99 -18.55
N ALA A 145 -3.47 6.22 -18.81
CA ALA A 145 -2.44 6.53 -19.77
C ALA A 145 -1.27 7.25 -19.11
N LEU A 146 -0.04 6.97 -19.55
CA LEU A 146 1.20 7.59 -19.08
C LEU A 146 1.95 8.21 -20.27
N LEU A 147 2.32 9.49 -20.14
CA LEU A 147 3.16 10.20 -21.10
C LEU A 147 4.38 10.78 -20.37
N CYS A 148 5.58 10.55 -20.91
CA CYS A 148 6.81 11.05 -20.31
C CYS A 148 7.45 12.14 -21.18
N HIS A 149 8.06 13.14 -20.54
CA HIS A 149 8.54 14.36 -21.18
C HIS A 149 9.97 14.71 -20.80
N ASN A 150 10.69 15.36 -21.71
CA ASN A 150 11.91 16.10 -21.43
C ASN A 150 11.93 17.38 -22.28
N GLY A 151 11.53 18.50 -21.67
CA GLY A 151 11.29 19.74 -22.39
C GLY A 151 10.17 19.59 -23.42
N SER A 152 10.47 19.87 -24.69
CA SER A 152 9.51 19.71 -25.80
C SER A 152 9.45 18.28 -26.35
N VAL A 153 10.33 17.37 -25.94
CA VAL A 153 10.32 15.98 -26.39
C VAL A 153 9.40 15.15 -25.52
N GLN A 154 8.66 14.22 -26.13
CA GLN A 154 7.69 13.35 -25.48
C GLN A 154 7.96 11.90 -25.88
N SER A 155 7.63 10.93 -25.01
CA SER A 155 7.58 9.51 -25.38
C SER A 155 6.34 9.17 -26.19
N ASP A 156 6.26 7.93 -26.67
CA ASP A 156 4.96 7.31 -26.92
C ASP A 156 4.14 7.26 -25.61
N THR A 157 2.81 7.32 -25.72
CA THR A 157 1.90 7.07 -24.59
C THR A 157 1.85 5.57 -24.31
N LEU A 158 2.08 5.17 -23.06
CA LEU A 158 1.75 3.82 -22.60
C LEU A 158 0.37 3.81 -21.96
N THR A 159 -0.38 2.73 -22.14
CA THR A 159 -1.65 2.49 -21.44
C THR A 159 -1.59 1.18 -20.67
N ALA A 160 -2.45 1.06 -19.67
CA ALA A 160 -2.73 -0.18 -18.96
C ALA A 160 -4.24 -0.24 -18.69
N THR A 161 -4.78 -1.40 -18.34
CA THR A 161 -6.22 -1.59 -18.14
C THR A 161 -6.56 -1.80 -16.67
N ILE A 162 -7.53 -1.05 -16.16
CA ILE A 162 -8.10 -1.21 -14.82
C ILE A 162 -9.59 -1.51 -14.93
N ASN A 163 -9.99 -2.72 -14.60
CA ASN A 163 -11.40 -3.06 -14.44
C ASN A 163 -11.79 -2.75 -12.98
N VAL A 164 -12.43 -1.61 -12.75
CA VAL A 164 -13.03 -1.28 -11.45
C VAL A 164 -14.38 -1.98 -11.36
N GLU A 165 -14.43 -3.09 -10.66
CA GLU A 165 -15.67 -3.80 -10.35
C GLU A 165 -16.32 -3.21 -9.08
N GLY A 166 -17.55 -3.60 -8.77
CA GLY A 166 -18.08 -3.36 -7.43
C GLY A 166 -17.22 -4.05 -6.37
N ALA A 167 -17.35 -3.66 -5.09
CA ALA A 167 -17.04 -4.60 -4.00
C ALA A 167 -17.70 -5.93 -4.36
N SER A 168 -16.88 -6.98 -4.55
CA SER A 168 -17.15 -8.12 -5.45
C SER A 168 -18.64 -8.47 -5.55
N GLU A 169 -19.20 -8.47 -6.77
CA GLU A 169 -20.64 -8.70 -7.02
C GLU A 169 -21.20 -9.67 -5.98
N GLU A 170 -22.09 -9.17 -5.11
CA GLU A 170 -22.61 -9.93 -3.98
C GLU A 170 -23.03 -11.30 -4.50
N THR A 171 -22.28 -12.34 -4.10
CA THR A 171 -22.54 -13.71 -4.51
C THR A 171 -24.02 -13.96 -4.24
N SER A 172 -24.80 -14.31 -5.27
CA SER A 172 -26.21 -13.91 -5.35
C SER A 172 -27.10 -14.32 -4.18
N HIS A 173 -26.68 -15.29 -3.36
CA HIS A 173 -27.26 -15.65 -2.06
C HIS A 173 -27.23 -14.51 -1.01
N CYS A 174 -26.26 -13.59 -1.06
CA CYS A 174 -26.10 -12.48 -0.12
C CYS A 174 -27.06 -11.31 -0.34
N THR A 175 -27.76 -11.25 -1.49
CA THR A 175 -28.65 -10.13 -1.86
C THR A 175 -29.85 -9.92 -0.93
N ASN A 176 -30.15 -10.89 -0.05
CA ASN A 176 -31.21 -10.79 0.97
C ASN A 176 -30.66 -10.50 2.38
N ARG A 177 -29.33 -10.34 2.54
CA ARG A 177 -28.69 -10.03 3.82
C ARG A 177 -28.81 -8.53 4.10
N GLU A 178 -29.00 -8.16 5.37
CA GLU A 178 -28.86 -6.75 5.75
C GLU A 178 -27.38 -6.36 5.69
N GLN A 179 -27.03 -5.40 4.85
CA GLN A 179 -25.64 -4.97 4.64
C GLN A 179 -25.24 -3.86 5.61
N LEU A 180 -23.94 -3.77 5.90
CA LEU A 180 -23.37 -2.58 6.53
C LEU A 180 -23.62 -1.34 5.65
N PRO A 181 -23.95 -0.18 6.24
CA PRO A 181 -24.02 1.08 5.51
C PRO A 181 -22.71 1.40 4.78
N SER A 182 -22.77 2.03 3.61
CA SER A 182 -21.60 2.39 2.79
C SER A 182 -20.59 3.36 3.44
N THR A 183 -20.91 3.86 4.63
CA THR A 183 -19.98 4.56 5.52
C THR A 183 -18.96 3.63 6.21
N TRP A 184 -19.24 2.33 6.26
CA TRP A 184 -18.29 1.30 6.66
C TRP A 184 -17.37 0.91 5.51
N LYS A 185 -16.09 0.73 5.82
CA LYS A 185 -15.04 0.46 4.81
C LYS A 185 -14.28 -0.82 5.16
N GLN A 186 -14.20 -1.74 4.20
CA GLN A 186 -13.41 -2.97 4.35
C GLN A 186 -11.91 -2.60 4.42
N ARG A 187 -11.18 -3.24 5.33
CA ARG A 187 -9.72 -3.34 5.29
C ARG A 187 -9.31 -4.41 4.29
N THR A 188 -8.44 -4.01 3.37
CA THR A 188 -7.98 -4.82 2.24
C THR A 188 -6.46 -4.88 2.26
N TYR A 189 -5.76 -4.07 1.47
CA TYR A 189 -4.31 -4.07 1.35
C TYR A 189 -3.73 -2.65 1.34
N GLY A 190 -2.41 -2.50 1.23
CA GLY A 190 -1.78 -1.19 1.11
C GLY A 190 -1.97 -0.33 2.37
N SER A 191 -2.36 0.93 2.19
CA SER A 191 -2.73 1.84 3.29
C SER A 191 -3.94 1.35 4.11
N ARG A 192 -4.75 0.44 3.54
CA ARG A 192 -5.95 -0.15 4.14
C ARG A 192 -5.73 -1.61 4.55
N SER A 193 -4.48 -2.06 4.69
CA SER A 193 -4.17 -3.33 5.37
C SER A 193 -4.76 -3.35 6.79
N CYS A 194 -5.14 -4.54 7.25
CA CYS A 194 -5.59 -4.84 8.61
C CYS A 194 -4.46 -5.38 9.51
N ILE A 195 -3.26 -5.66 8.97
CA ILE A 195 -2.18 -6.28 9.73
C ILE A 195 -1.25 -5.22 10.27
N PHE A 196 -0.98 -5.28 11.57
CA PHE A 196 -0.02 -4.39 12.24
C PHE A 196 1.30 -5.14 12.46
N SER A 197 2.34 -4.79 11.69
CA SER A 197 3.68 -5.35 11.82
C SER A 197 4.41 -4.78 13.04
N ASP A 198 5.16 -5.65 13.71
CA ASP A 198 6.18 -5.36 14.72
C ASP A 198 6.02 -4.03 15.47
N TYR A 199 4.87 -3.93 16.15
CA TYR A 199 4.52 -2.96 17.19
C TYR A 199 4.22 -1.51 16.74
N HIS A 200 4.47 -1.09 15.50
CA HIS A 200 4.37 0.34 15.14
C HIS A 200 3.79 0.73 13.77
N SER A 201 3.59 -0.18 12.81
CA SER A 201 3.08 0.20 11.48
C SER A 201 2.15 -0.84 10.87
N LEU A 202 1.27 -0.40 9.97
CA LEU A 202 0.51 -1.31 9.12
C LEU A 202 1.45 -2.02 8.14
N ASP A 203 1.34 -3.34 8.04
CA ASP A 203 1.99 -4.12 7.01
C ASP A 203 1.23 -3.94 5.69
N THR A 204 1.62 -2.91 4.94
CA THR A 204 0.99 -2.57 3.67
C THR A 204 1.16 -3.64 2.57
N THR A 205 1.95 -4.70 2.82
CA THR A 205 2.16 -5.83 1.90
C THR A 205 1.17 -6.98 2.10
N LYS A 206 0.32 -6.93 3.15
CA LYS A 206 -0.69 -7.96 3.41
C LYS A 206 -2.01 -7.59 2.81
N ASP A 207 -2.64 -8.58 2.18
CA ASP A 207 -4.02 -8.49 1.74
C ASP A 207 -4.91 -9.19 2.76
N CYS A 208 -5.83 -8.43 3.33
CA CYS A 208 -6.76 -8.90 4.35
C CYS A 208 -8.09 -9.43 3.79
N ARG A 209 -8.25 -9.44 2.46
CA ARG A 209 -9.40 -10.08 1.80
C ARG A 209 -9.32 -11.60 1.82
N PHE A 210 -8.12 -12.17 1.97
CA PHE A 210 -7.89 -13.61 1.87
C PHE A 210 -7.06 -14.13 3.06
N PHE A 211 -7.36 -15.34 3.50
CA PHE A 211 -6.71 -15.95 4.65
C PHE A 211 -5.20 -16.17 4.43
N ASP A 212 -4.81 -16.63 3.24
CA ASP A 212 -3.42 -16.86 2.83
C ASP A 212 -2.59 -15.56 2.75
N GLY A 213 -3.27 -14.45 2.41
CA GLY A 213 -2.71 -13.09 2.43
C GLY A 213 -2.31 -12.59 3.82
N ILE A 214 -2.94 -13.10 4.88
CA ILE A 214 -2.63 -12.78 6.30
C ILE A 214 -1.68 -13.82 6.91
N TRP A 215 -2.00 -15.10 6.74
CA TRP A 215 -1.26 -16.25 7.26
C TRP A 215 -0.75 -17.08 6.07
N PRO A 216 0.57 -17.31 5.90
CA PRO A 216 1.10 -17.96 4.70
C PRO A 216 0.91 -19.49 4.70
N ALA A 217 -0.35 -19.94 4.72
CA ALA A 217 -0.82 -21.32 4.61
C ALA A 217 -2.33 -21.35 4.35
N ASP A 218 -2.82 -22.45 3.75
CA ASP A 218 -4.25 -22.70 3.55
C ASP A 218 -5.00 -22.83 4.89
N TRP A 219 -6.29 -22.47 4.92
CA TRP A 219 -7.16 -22.65 6.09
C TRP A 219 -7.20 -24.14 6.56
N PRO A 220 -7.23 -24.42 7.88
CA PRO A 220 -7.24 -23.48 9.01
C PRO A 220 -5.88 -22.89 9.39
N GLY A 221 -4.83 -23.17 8.63
CA GLY A 221 -3.57 -22.42 8.70
C GLY A 221 -2.54 -22.95 9.68
N THR A 222 -1.93 -22.02 10.42
CA THR A 222 -0.68 -22.24 11.17
C THR A 222 -0.74 -21.53 12.52
N SER A 223 0.05 -21.99 13.48
CA SER A 223 0.26 -21.33 14.78
C SER A 223 0.96 -19.96 14.69
N ASN A 224 0.99 -19.32 13.52
CA ASN A 224 1.58 -18.00 13.30
C ASN A 224 0.65 -16.91 13.80
N GLN A 225 1.10 -16.16 14.80
CA GLN A 225 0.32 -15.06 15.33
C GLN A 225 0.38 -13.82 14.42
N ARG A 226 -0.74 -13.11 14.29
CA ARG A 226 -0.85 -11.81 13.59
C ARG A 226 -1.62 -10.84 14.46
N VAL A 227 -1.27 -9.55 14.40
CA VAL A 227 -2.07 -8.49 15.04
C VAL A 227 -3.01 -7.92 14.00
N LEU A 228 -4.29 -8.25 14.13
CA LEU A 228 -5.36 -7.60 13.38
C LEU A 228 -5.64 -6.25 14.04
N ASN A 229 -5.66 -5.17 13.26
CA ASN A 229 -5.95 -3.81 13.70
C ASN A 229 -7.03 -3.18 12.80
N LEU A 230 -8.02 -2.56 13.43
CA LEU A 230 -9.09 -1.76 12.83
C LEU A 230 -9.07 -0.37 13.50
N GLY A 231 -8.93 0.69 12.69
CA GLY A 231 -8.84 2.09 13.13
C GLY A 231 -7.53 2.79 12.74
N PRO A 232 -7.34 4.06 13.13
CA PRO A 232 -8.39 5.07 13.38
C PRO A 232 -8.98 5.64 12.06
N GLY A 233 -8.65 5.05 10.91
CA GLY A 233 -9.13 5.47 9.59
C GLY A 233 -10.66 5.60 9.52
N ASN A 234 -11.12 6.62 8.77
CA ASN A 234 -12.53 6.90 8.49
C ASN A 234 -13.49 6.86 9.71
N GLY A 235 -13.00 7.24 10.90
CA GLY A 235 -13.83 7.30 12.11
C GLY A 235 -14.22 5.91 12.67
N ALA A 236 -13.33 4.93 12.51
CA ALA A 236 -13.48 3.54 12.98
C ALA A 236 -14.72 2.79 12.47
N ARG A 237 -15.40 3.30 11.42
CA ARG A 237 -16.34 2.51 10.62
C ARG A 237 -15.55 1.62 9.66
N GLU A 238 -14.82 0.66 10.21
CA GLU A 238 -13.98 -0.27 9.46
C GLU A 238 -14.23 -1.72 9.90
N TYR A 239 -14.16 -2.65 8.94
CA TYR A 239 -14.32 -4.08 9.17
C TYR A 239 -13.31 -4.87 8.34
N VAL A 240 -13.12 -6.15 8.65
CA VAL A 240 -12.46 -7.12 7.75
C VAL A 240 -13.47 -8.18 7.35
N ALA A 241 -13.38 -8.67 6.12
CA ALA A 241 -14.02 -9.89 5.66
C ALA A 241 -12.92 -10.72 4.98
N ILE A 242 -12.51 -11.81 5.65
CA ILE A 242 -11.36 -12.63 5.25
C ILE A 242 -11.91 -13.90 4.60
N ALA A 243 -11.82 -14.01 3.28
CA ALA A 243 -12.23 -15.19 2.53
C ALA A 243 -11.32 -16.39 2.81
N PHE A 244 -11.91 -17.57 2.95
CA PHE A 244 -11.23 -18.85 3.05
C PHE A 244 -12.12 -19.98 2.51
N ASN A 245 -11.51 -21.03 1.97
CA ASN A 245 -12.21 -22.28 1.70
C ASN A 245 -12.03 -23.22 2.91
N SER A 246 -13.09 -23.87 3.37
CA SER A 246 -13.03 -24.81 4.50
C SER A 246 -12.19 -26.07 4.21
N GLY A 247 -11.92 -26.38 2.94
CA GLY A 247 -11.15 -27.54 2.52
C GLY A 247 -11.80 -28.87 2.92
N SER A 248 -11.01 -29.94 2.94
CA SER A 248 -11.51 -31.30 3.26
C SER A 248 -11.57 -31.57 4.78
N ILE A 249 -12.21 -30.69 5.55
CA ILE A 249 -12.52 -30.93 6.97
C ILE A 249 -13.37 -32.19 7.17
N THR A 250 -13.06 -32.98 8.19
CA THR A 250 -13.88 -34.14 8.58
C THR A 250 -15.10 -33.69 9.37
N THR A 251 -16.12 -34.54 9.49
CA THR A 251 -17.40 -34.15 10.14
C THR A 251 -17.23 -33.88 11.63
N ASP A 252 -16.29 -34.60 12.27
CA ASP A 252 -16.06 -34.67 13.70
C ASP A 252 -14.99 -33.69 14.22
N VAL A 253 -14.19 -33.08 13.34
CA VAL A 253 -13.11 -32.17 13.74
C VAL A 253 -13.65 -30.96 14.50
N GLN A 254 -12.88 -30.51 15.50
CA GLN A 254 -13.10 -29.26 16.20
C GLN A 254 -11.74 -28.61 16.49
N ASP A 255 -11.60 -27.32 16.17
CA ASP A 255 -10.41 -26.52 16.49
C ASP A 255 -10.80 -25.07 16.82
N GLN A 256 -9.83 -24.16 16.92
CA GLN A 256 -10.09 -22.81 17.45
C GLN A 256 -9.16 -21.66 17.03
N ILE A 257 -9.76 -20.61 16.45
CA ILE A 257 -9.08 -19.32 16.30
C ILE A 257 -8.99 -18.63 17.68
N SER A 258 -7.76 -18.36 18.11
CA SER A 258 -7.44 -17.75 19.40
C SER A 258 -7.28 -16.23 19.29
N PHE A 259 -8.15 -15.47 19.97
CA PHE A 259 -8.09 -14.02 20.06
C PHE A 259 -7.42 -13.61 21.37
N ASN A 260 -6.25 -13.00 21.26
CA ASN A 260 -5.44 -12.54 22.37
C ASN A 260 -5.30 -11.03 22.40
N SER A 261 -4.92 -10.49 23.57
CA SER A 261 -4.56 -9.08 23.70
C SER A 261 -3.46 -8.73 22.70
N PRO A 262 -3.60 -7.63 21.93
CA PRO A 262 -2.48 -7.10 21.19
C PRO A 262 -1.43 -6.68 22.22
N GLN A 263 -0.25 -7.30 22.20
CA GLN A 263 0.84 -6.92 23.12
C GLN A 263 1.54 -5.61 22.69
N THR A 264 0.96 -4.92 21.70
CA THR A 264 1.46 -3.70 21.06
C THR A 264 0.91 -2.46 21.77
N GLY A 265 1.78 -1.49 22.05
CA GLY A 265 1.37 -0.26 22.73
C GLY A 265 0.37 0.56 21.91
N GLY A 266 -0.75 0.95 22.54
CA GLY A 266 -1.72 1.88 21.98
C GLY A 266 -2.85 1.28 21.14
N LEU A 267 -2.94 -0.06 21.01
CA LEU A 267 -4.15 -0.73 20.53
C LEU A 267 -5.04 -1.11 21.69
N ASP A 268 -6.32 -0.74 21.63
CA ASP A 268 -7.30 -1.12 22.63
C ASP A 268 -8.01 -2.43 22.31
N MET A 269 -8.25 -3.24 23.35
CA MET A 269 -9.25 -4.31 23.30
C MET A 269 -10.61 -3.73 23.69
N ASN A 270 -11.59 -3.90 22.81
CA ASN A 270 -12.99 -3.60 23.10
C ASN A 270 -13.87 -4.72 22.53
N ASP A 271 -15.19 -4.54 22.56
CA ASP A 271 -16.14 -5.51 22.02
C ASP A 271 -15.92 -5.75 20.53
N LEU A 272 -15.55 -6.98 20.20
CA LEU A 272 -15.41 -7.47 18.85
C LEU A 272 -16.59 -8.36 18.53
N ILE A 273 -17.31 -8.05 17.44
CA ILE A 273 -18.20 -8.98 16.78
C ILE A 273 -17.37 -9.72 15.73
N TYR A 274 -17.47 -11.04 15.69
CA TYR A 274 -17.05 -11.83 14.55
C TYR A 274 -18.19 -12.72 14.06
N THR A 275 -18.17 -13.02 12.77
CA THR A 275 -19.01 -14.07 12.17
C THR A 275 -18.19 -14.95 11.25
N ILE A 276 -18.68 -16.18 11.03
CA ILE A 276 -18.34 -16.94 9.83
C ILE A 276 -19.64 -17.17 9.07
N SER A 277 -19.72 -16.75 7.82
CA SER A 277 -20.83 -17.09 6.91
C SER A 277 -20.37 -17.15 5.46
N THR A 278 -21.28 -17.50 4.54
CA THR A 278 -20.99 -17.50 3.10
C THR A 278 -20.99 -16.10 2.48
N CYS A 279 -21.15 -15.04 3.28
CA CYS A 279 -21.24 -13.65 2.82
C CYS A 279 -20.18 -12.75 3.46
N PRO A 280 -19.50 -11.88 2.67
CA PRO A 280 -18.63 -10.86 3.23
C PRO A 280 -19.46 -9.80 3.96
N ALA A 281 -18.87 -9.21 5.01
CA ALA A 281 -19.49 -8.15 5.83
C ALA A 281 -20.81 -8.53 6.54
N ASP A 282 -21.11 -9.82 6.65
CA ASP A 282 -22.36 -10.32 7.22
C ASP A 282 -22.33 -10.29 8.75
N PHE A 283 -23.02 -9.31 9.33
CA PHE A 283 -23.18 -9.13 10.77
C PHE A 283 -24.65 -9.21 11.23
N ASP A 284 -25.54 -9.74 10.39
CA ASP A 284 -26.94 -9.99 10.72
C ASP A 284 -27.04 -11.27 11.56
N LYS A 285 -27.12 -11.14 12.90
CA LYS A 285 -27.15 -12.31 13.78
C LYS A 285 -28.30 -13.28 13.43
N PRO A 286 -29.57 -12.87 13.32
CA PRO A 286 -30.64 -13.75 12.88
C PRO A 286 -30.32 -14.53 11.60
N ALA A 287 -29.82 -13.86 10.57
CA ALA A 287 -29.56 -14.52 9.28
C ALA A 287 -28.31 -15.42 9.33
N VAL A 288 -27.28 -15.08 10.11
CA VAL A 288 -26.10 -15.95 10.35
C VAL A 288 -26.50 -17.17 11.18
N ASP A 289 -27.28 -17.00 12.24
CA ASP A 289 -27.77 -18.10 13.08
C ASP A 289 -28.66 -19.07 12.28
N GLU A 290 -29.44 -18.58 11.31
CA GLU A 290 -30.30 -19.39 10.43
C GLU A 290 -29.52 -20.16 9.35
N GLU A 291 -28.50 -19.56 8.73
CA GLU A 291 -27.70 -20.21 7.67
C GLU A 291 -26.61 -21.14 8.23
N MET A 292 -25.88 -20.66 9.25
CA MET A 292 -24.62 -21.25 9.70
C MET A 292 -24.72 -21.90 11.09
N GLY A 293 -25.81 -21.62 11.81
CA GLY A 293 -26.02 -22.09 13.17
C GLY A 293 -25.52 -21.13 14.26
N PRO A 294 -26.00 -21.32 15.50
CA PRO A 294 -25.87 -20.34 16.59
C PRO A 294 -24.43 -20.13 17.09
N GLY A 295 -23.51 -21.04 16.76
CA GLY A 295 -22.08 -20.92 17.09
C GLY A 295 -21.29 -19.98 16.18
N CYS A 296 -21.87 -19.54 15.05
CA CYS A 296 -21.17 -18.78 14.02
C CYS A 296 -21.27 -17.24 14.13
N TYR A 297 -22.07 -16.71 15.05
CA TYR A 297 -22.06 -15.28 15.43
C TYR A 297 -21.71 -15.12 16.91
N VAL A 298 -20.68 -14.32 17.22
CA VAL A 298 -20.28 -14.04 18.61
C VAL A 298 -19.77 -12.62 18.77
N GLN A 299 -20.15 -11.98 19.88
CA GLN A 299 -19.59 -10.71 20.34
C GLN A 299 -18.93 -10.90 21.71
N ARG A 300 -17.65 -10.52 21.84
CA ARG A 300 -16.89 -10.60 23.10
C ARG A 300 -15.84 -9.49 23.20
N THR A 301 -15.58 -9.03 24.42
CA THR A 301 -14.38 -8.24 24.77
C THR A 301 -13.25 -9.15 25.29
N GLY A 302 -12.02 -8.83 24.91
CA GLY A 302 -10.81 -9.36 25.55
C GLY A 302 -10.33 -10.69 24.95
N ARG A 303 -9.80 -11.58 25.80
CA ARG A 303 -9.24 -12.86 25.34
C ARG A 303 -10.32 -13.93 25.27
N PHE A 304 -10.47 -14.57 24.12
CA PHE A 304 -11.40 -15.66 23.90
C PHE A 304 -10.95 -16.53 22.71
N ASN A 305 -11.58 -17.69 22.56
CA ASN A 305 -11.39 -18.56 21.41
C ASN A 305 -12.71 -18.65 20.64
N LEU A 306 -12.64 -18.58 19.32
CA LEU A 306 -13.69 -18.94 18.37
C LEU A 306 -13.51 -20.42 18.07
N LEU A 307 -14.45 -21.27 18.47
CA LEU A 307 -14.40 -22.69 18.17
C LEU A 307 -15.10 -22.92 16.82
N TRP A 308 -14.46 -23.64 15.92
CA TRP A 308 -15.05 -24.09 14.65
C TRP A 308 -14.93 -25.61 14.55
N GLY A 309 -15.73 -26.23 13.69
CA GLY A 309 -15.69 -27.68 13.50
C GLY A 309 -16.35 -28.13 12.21
N GLY A 310 -16.38 -29.45 12.01
CA GLY A 310 -17.08 -30.08 10.89
C GLY A 310 -18.60 -30.06 11.02
N THR A 311 -19.26 -30.80 10.13
CA THR A 311 -20.72 -30.84 10.00
C THR A 311 -21.45 -31.38 11.24
N ASP A 312 -20.79 -32.15 12.10
CA ASP A 312 -21.40 -32.68 13.34
C ASP A 312 -21.63 -31.57 14.40
N TRP A 313 -21.13 -30.36 14.14
CA TRP A 313 -21.20 -29.20 15.04
C TRP A 313 -22.16 -28.09 14.61
N VAL A 314 -22.89 -28.21 13.49
CA VAL A 314 -23.76 -27.15 12.94
C VAL A 314 -24.84 -26.68 13.94
N ASP A 315 -25.45 -27.59 14.69
CA ASP A 315 -26.46 -27.27 15.71
C ASP A 315 -25.86 -26.78 17.06
N HIS A 316 -24.53 -26.69 17.17
CA HIS A 316 -23.85 -26.46 18.44
C HIS A 316 -23.79 -24.98 18.84
N GLN A 317 -24.22 -24.67 20.06
CA GLN A 317 -24.36 -23.30 20.59
C GLN A 317 -23.04 -22.53 20.78
N SER A 318 -21.89 -23.18 20.61
CA SER A 318 -20.57 -22.55 20.83
C SER A 318 -19.47 -23.03 19.89
N VAL A 319 -19.82 -23.76 18.82
CA VAL A 319 -18.87 -24.20 17.78
C VAL A 319 -19.53 -23.84 16.45
N CYS A 320 -18.81 -23.14 15.57
CA CYS A 320 -19.29 -22.86 14.24
C CYS A 320 -19.07 -24.08 13.34
N GLY A 321 -20.14 -24.77 12.94
CA GLY A 321 -20.09 -25.95 12.08
C GLY A 321 -19.94 -25.57 10.61
N LEU A 322 -18.91 -26.08 9.95
CA LEU A 322 -18.57 -25.76 8.57
C LEU A 322 -18.82 -26.97 7.66
N GLN A 323 -19.31 -26.71 6.45
CA GLN A 323 -19.39 -27.72 5.38
C GLN A 323 -18.02 -27.85 4.70
N PRO A 324 -17.60 -29.05 4.25
CA PRO A 324 -16.33 -29.24 3.55
C PRO A 324 -16.33 -28.60 2.16
N ASN A 325 -15.16 -28.14 1.73
CA ASN A 325 -14.85 -27.53 0.43
C ASN A 325 -15.79 -26.36 0.07
N THR A 326 -16.20 -25.57 1.06
CA THR A 326 -17.13 -24.44 0.93
C THR A 326 -16.40 -23.14 1.21
N ASP A 327 -16.69 -22.11 0.41
CA ASP A 327 -16.12 -20.77 0.59
C ASP A 327 -16.89 -20.00 1.67
N TYR A 328 -16.14 -19.41 2.60
CA TYR A 328 -16.63 -18.68 3.75
C TYR A 328 -15.84 -17.40 3.96
N TYR A 329 -16.42 -16.47 4.72
CA TYR A 329 -15.77 -15.25 5.16
C TYR A 329 -15.72 -15.21 6.69
N LEU A 330 -14.52 -15.03 7.25
CA LEU A 330 -14.36 -14.62 8.63
C LEU A 330 -14.52 -13.09 8.69
N ASN A 331 -15.70 -12.64 9.08
CA ASN A 331 -16.01 -11.22 9.20
C ASN A 331 -15.67 -10.72 10.61
N VAL A 332 -15.06 -9.54 10.72
CA VAL A 332 -14.55 -8.99 11.99
C VAL A 332 -14.80 -7.48 12.06
N ILE A 333 -15.45 -7.01 13.12
CA ILE A 333 -15.82 -5.60 13.33
C ILE A 333 -15.81 -5.25 14.83
N TYR A 334 -15.32 -4.05 15.19
CA TYR A 334 -15.46 -3.53 16.55
C TYR A 334 -16.70 -2.66 16.65
N SER A 335 -17.62 -3.00 17.55
CA SER A 335 -18.87 -2.24 17.72
C SER A 335 -19.26 -2.10 19.18
N SER A 336 -19.75 -0.90 19.53
CA SER A 336 -20.31 -0.60 20.85
C SER A 336 -21.79 -0.98 20.96
N SER A 337 -22.39 -1.42 19.85
CA SER A 337 -23.78 -1.84 19.80
C SER A 337 -24.00 -3.18 20.53
N PRO A 338 -25.17 -3.40 21.17
CA PRO A 338 -25.52 -4.68 21.78
C PRO A 338 -25.56 -5.86 20.79
N VAL A 339 -25.41 -7.08 21.32
CA VAL A 339 -25.53 -8.35 20.57
C VAL A 339 -26.83 -8.37 19.77
N GLY A 340 -26.72 -8.71 18.48
CA GLY A 340 -27.87 -8.81 17.57
C GLY A 340 -28.45 -7.45 17.13
N THR A 341 -27.72 -6.36 17.32
CA THR A 341 -28.03 -5.10 16.64
C THR A 341 -27.87 -5.31 15.13
N PRO A 342 -28.85 -4.90 14.30
CA PRO A 342 -28.80 -5.11 12.86
C PRO A 342 -27.69 -4.29 12.19
N PRO A 343 -27.08 -4.75 11.08
CA PRO A 343 -25.94 -4.12 10.41
C PRO A 343 -26.09 -2.62 10.11
N SER A 344 -27.28 -2.16 9.72
CA SER A 344 -27.57 -0.74 9.48
C SER A 344 -27.47 0.16 10.71
N ALA A 345 -27.56 -0.42 11.91
CA ALA A 345 -27.52 0.27 13.21
C ALA A 345 -26.25 -0.07 14.03
N LEU A 346 -25.25 -0.72 13.43
CA LEU A 346 -23.96 -0.93 14.11
C LEU A 346 -23.20 0.39 14.24
N GLU A 347 -22.80 0.70 15.47
CA GLU A 347 -22.03 1.89 15.84
C GLU A 347 -20.58 1.53 16.14
N PRO A 348 -19.60 2.28 15.63
CA PRO A 348 -18.19 2.05 15.92
C PRO A 348 -17.90 2.34 17.38
N ILE A 349 -16.83 1.77 17.90
CA ILE A 349 -16.36 2.08 19.25
C ILE A 349 -15.54 3.36 19.18
N VAL A 350 -16.00 4.43 19.83
CA VAL A 350 -15.33 5.75 19.84
C VAL A 350 -13.86 5.63 20.24
N LYS A 351 -13.53 4.76 21.21
CA LYS A 351 -12.15 4.54 21.63
C LYS A 351 -11.23 4.01 20.50
N CYS A 352 -11.78 3.34 19.49
CA CYS A 352 -11.02 2.89 18.32
C CYS A 352 -10.76 4.01 17.29
N THR A 353 -11.39 5.19 17.42
CA THR A 353 -11.03 6.39 16.64
C THR A 353 -9.89 7.19 17.30
N GLU A 354 -9.66 6.97 18.59
CA GLU A 354 -8.65 7.66 19.39
C GLU A 354 -7.36 6.81 19.48
N GLY A 355 -6.23 7.35 18.99
CA GLY A 355 -4.94 6.64 19.04
C GLY A 355 -4.69 5.70 17.86
N ASN A 356 -4.16 4.50 18.11
CA ASN A 356 -3.68 3.60 17.04
C ASN A 356 -4.76 2.65 16.49
N GLY A 357 -5.98 2.68 17.04
CA GLY A 357 -7.08 1.78 16.69
C GLY A 357 -7.36 0.70 17.74
N CYS A 358 -8.19 -0.27 17.35
CA CYS A 358 -8.52 -1.44 18.15
C CYS A 358 -8.01 -2.70 17.48
N GLY A 359 -7.45 -3.60 18.28
CA GLY A 359 -6.80 -4.78 17.73
C GLY A 359 -6.88 -6.00 18.62
N HIS A 360 -6.70 -7.15 17.99
CA HIS A 360 -6.52 -8.44 18.65
C HIS A 360 -5.36 -9.17 17.98
N ARG A 361 -4.57 -9.87 18.78
CA ARG A 361 -3.61 -10.84 18.26
C ARG A 361 -4.35 -12.14 17.96
N MET A 362 -4.55 -12.44 16.68
CA MET A 362 -5.20 -13.64 16.20
C MET A 362 -4.18 -14.74 15.90
N THR A 363 -4.53 -15.97 16.25
CA THR A 363 -3.83 -17.21 15.87
C THR A 363 -4.90 -18.19 15.42
N PRO A 364 -4.98 -18.55 14.12
CA PRO A 364 -5.87 -19.58 13.63
C PRO A 364 -5.67 -20.94 14.31
#